data_AF-A0A2E8S0Z7-F1
#
_entry.id   AF-A0A2E8S0Z7-F1
#
_cell.length_a   1.000
_cell.length_b   1.000
_cell.length_c   1.000
_cell.angle_alpha   90.00
_cell.angle_beta   90.00
_cell.angle_gamma   90.00
#
_symmetry.space_group_name_H-M   'P 1'
#
loop_
_entity.id
_entity.type
_entity.pdbx_description
1 polymer ?
#
loop_
_entity_poly.entity_id
_entity_poly.type
_entity_poly.pdbx_seq_one_letter_code
_entity_poly.pdbx_strand_id
1 'polypeptide(L)'
;MGARRAKLARIAHGVKSLTDEASFEISIRLATIFPLRHDSSGVGAVSDPTVWFRERRDMTERNVDFYFDFTCPYAYLASTRIEALARRTGANLTPKPIVLGGIFQARNVSQVLFKSLGPQKKHHNEADLRRQANLWHVPMSFPAQHPQKSITALRSLLVVGEPFMPLAHRFFEAYWVRGINIENDDGVRQILREAGYDADAVLAATQNPEIKNELRERTDEAVTLGVFGVPTFHIDGLLFWGQDRMDYVERSLGGTTKPLPPPPESTETRIDFYFDFSSPFSYIGAARAEAILGPSVHWRPFLLGGLFKSIGTAIVPLFEQSQAKQQYLLIDAQRQAEHARIPFRWPSRFPMNTVLPLRVALAAGGGNDPSSQQLVQRI
;
A
#
# COMPACT_ATOMS: atom_id res chain seq x y z
N MET A 1 32.84 13.94 -44.27
CA MET A 1 31.45 13.86 -43.74
C MET A 1 30.81 12.46 -43.73
N GLY A 2 31.39 11.42 -44.33
CA GLY A 2 30.76 10.08 -44.42
C GLY A 2 30.83 9.19 -43.16
N ALA A 3 31.95 9.17 -42.44
CA ALA A 3 32.17 8.21 -41.34
C ALA A 3 31.36 8.50 -40.06
N ARG A 4 31.00 9.77 -39.81
CA ARG A 4 30.20 10.18 -38.63
C ARG A 4 28.70 9.84 -38.78
N ARG A 5 28.16 9.81 -40.01
CA ARG A 5 26.75 9.45 -40.28
C ARG A 5 26.50 7.93 -40.14
N ALA A 6 27.46 7.09 -40.54
CA ALA A 6 27.34 5.63 -40.41
C ALA A 6 27.38 5.13 -38.94
N LYS A 7 28.14 5.81 -38.06
CA LYS A 7 28.22 5.47 -36.62
C LYS A 7 26.93 5.86 -35.86
N LEU A 8 26.26 6.95 -36.27
CA LEU A 8 24.96 7.36 -35.71
C LEU A 8 23.81 6.46 -36.17
N ALA A 9 23.85 5.94 -37.40
CA ALA A 9 22.82 5.01 -37.91
C ALA A 9 22.85 3.63 -37.24
N ARG A 10 24.04 3.08 -36.91
CA ARG A 10 24.16 1.81 -36.16
C ARG A 10 23.74 1.92 -34.69
N ILE A 11 23.96 3.07 -34.06
CA ILE A 11 23.46 3.34 -32.69
C ILE A 11 21.93 3.54 -32.71
N ALA A 12 21.38 4.17 -33.75
CA ALA A 12 19.94 4.34 -33.91
C ALA A 12 19.18 3.01 -34.16
N HIS A 13 19.81 2.03 -34.81
CA HIS A 13 19.22 0.69 -34.98
C HIS A 13 19.32 -0.19 -33.72
N GLY A 14 20.42 -0.11 -32.96
CA GLY A 14 20.55 -0.85 -31.69
C GLY A 14 19.67 -0.31 -30.55
N VAL A 15 19.31 0.97 -30.58
CA VAL A 15 18.38 1.59 -29.60
C VAL A 15 16.91 1.35 -29.97
N LYS A 16 16.60 1.17 -31.26
CA LYS A 16 15.24 0.79 -31.72
C LYS A 16 14.87 -0.64 -31.30
N SER A 17 15.78 -1.62 -31.41
CA SER A 17 15.44 -3.01 -31.07
C SER A 17 15.22 -3.24 -29.56
N LEU A 18 15.92 -2.52 -28.69
CA LEU A 18 15.76 -2.62 -27.23
C LEU A 18 14.51 -1.91 -26.69
N THR A 19 13.96 -0.94 -27.43
CA THR A 19 12.75 -0.22 -27.02
C THR A 19 11.47 -0.88 -27.51
N ASP A 20 11.51 -1.58 -28.64
CA ASP A 20 10.35 -2.31 -29.17
C ASP A 20 10.08 -3.61 -28.40
N GLU A 21 11.09 -4.41 -28.04
CA GLU A 21 10.88 -5.65 -27.25
C GLU A 21 10.32 -5.37 -25.84
N ALA A 22 10.89 -4.41 -25.12
CA ALA A 22 10.42 -4.06 -23.77
C ALA A 22 9.03 -3.39 -23.78
N SER A 23 8.69 -2.60 -24.80
CA SER A 23 7.37 -1.97 -24.94
C SER A 23 6.28 -2.98 -25.34
N PHE A 24 6.65 -3.98 -26.14
CA PHE A 24 5.77 -5.09 -26.53
C PHE A 24 5.50 -6.02 -25.35
N GLU A 25 6.52 -6.32 -24.54
CA GLU A 25 6.38 -7.15 -23.33
C GLU A 25 5.48 -6.49 -22.26
N ILE A 26 5.55 -5.15 -22.11
CA ILE A 26 4.69 -4.40 -21.18
C ILE A 26 3.22 -4.34 -21.65
N SER A 27 2.98 -4.18 -22.95
CA SER A 27 1.62 -4.18 -23.51
C SER A 27 0.94 -5.54 -23.34
N ILE A 28 1.69 -6.62 -23.52
CA ILE A 28 1.24 -8.00 -23.22
C ILE A 28 0.95 -8.14 -21.72
N ARG A 29 1.80 -7.62 -20.82
CA ARG A 29 1.59 -7.73 -19.36
C ARG A 29 0.38 -6.94 -18.88
N LEU A 30 0.11 -5.73 -19.39
CA LEU A 30 -1.09 -4.97 -19.04
C LEU A 30 -2.38 -5.67 -19.52
N ALA A 31 -2.37 -6.25 -20.73
CA ALA A 31 -3.50 -7.04 -21.25
C ALA A 31 -3.69 -8.38 -20.53
N THR A 32 -2.63 -8.94 -19.93
CA THR A 32 -2.70 -10.16 -19.11
C THR A 32 -3.18 -9.85 -17.69
N ILE A 33 -2.92 -8.64 -17.18
CA ILE A 33 -3.34 -8.18 -15.84
C ILE A 33 -4.77 -7.62 -15.85
N PHE A 34 -5.17 -6.97 -16.96
CA PHE A 34 -6.54 -6.56 -17.25
C PHE A 34 -7.01 -7.31 -18.51
N PRO A 35 -7.67 -8.48 -18.38
CA PRO A 35 -8.31 -9.08 -19.54
C PRO A 35 -9.39 -8.12 -19.99
N LEU A 36 -9.12 -7.37 -21.07
CA LEU A 36 -10.16 -6.69 -21.83
C LEU A 36 -11.06 -7.81 -22.39
N ARG A 37 -12.17 -8.09 -21.71
CA ARG A 37 -13.27 -8.84 -22.32
C ARG A 37 -13.83 -7.93 -23.41
N HIS A 38 -13.37 -8.12 -24.64
CA HIS A 38 -14.14 -7.71 -25.80
C HIS A 38 -15.38 -8.61 -25.84
N ASP A 39 -16.55 -8.04 -25.58
CA ASP A 39 -17.80 -8.68 -25.95
C ASP A 39 -18.24 -8.18 -27.33
N SER A 40 -18.31 -9.12 -28.25
CA SER A 40 -18.89 -8.98 -29.57
C SER A 40 -20.26 -9.66 -29.59
N SER A 41 -21.21 -9.23 -28.75
CA SER A 41 -22.62 -9.61 -28.85
C SER A 41 -23.51 -8.66 -28.08
N GLY A 42 -24.54 -8.15 -28.77
CA GLY A 42 -25.52 -7.23 -28.19
C GLY A 42 -26.46 -7.94 -27.21
N VAL A 43 -26.88 -7.16 -26.20
CA VAL A 43 -27.98 -7.44 -25.25
C VAL A 43 -27.63 -8.39 -24.11
N GLY A 44 -27.10 -7.79 -23.03
CA GLY A 44 -26.96 -8.36 -21.70
C GLY A 44 -26.09 -7.43 -20.86
N ALA A 45 -26.69 -6.58 -20.03
CA ALA A 45 -25.96 -5.61 -19.21
C ALA A 45 -25.05 -6.33 -18.20
N VAL A 46 -23.76 -6.38 -18.49
CA VAL A 46 -22.71 -6.82 -17.58
C VAL A 46 -22.28 -5.63 -16.72
N SER A 47 -22.25 -5.82 -15.40
CA SER A 47 -21.74 -4.89 -14.41
C SER A 47 -20.40 -4.29 -14.86
N ASP A 48 -20.34 -2.97 -14.89
CA ASP A 48 -19.17 -2.20 -15.25
C ASP A 48 -17.96 -2.58 -14.34
N PRO A 49 -16.83 -3.07 -14.90
CA PRO A 49 -15.64 -3.42 -14.13
C PRO A 49 -14.98 -2.22 -13.42
N THR A 50 -15.52 -1.01 -13.60
CA THR A 50 -15.09 0.25 -12.95
C THR A 50 -15.95 0.64 -11.74
N VAL A 51 -16.75 -0.27 -11.19
CA VAL A 51 -17.58 0.00 -10.02
C VAL A 51 -17.15 -0.88 -8.84
N TRP A 52 -16.10 -0.48 -8.13
CA TRP A 52 -15.63 -1.20 -6.93
C TRP A 52 -16.47 -0.91 -5.67
N PHE A 53 -17.12 0.26 -5.61
CA PHE A 53 -17.77 0.79 -4.40
C PHE A 53 -19.29 0.95 -4.48
N ARG A 54 -19.92 0.82 -5.66
CA ARG A 54 -21.37 0.98 -5.82
C ARG A 54 -22.02 -0.39 -6.04
N GLU A 55 -23.14 -0.61 -5.35
CA GLU A 55 -24.04 -1.77 -5.43
C GLU A 55 -23.78 -2.99 -4.52
N ARG A 56 -22.82 -2.96 -3.59
CA ARG A 56 -22.79 -3.96 -2.48
C ARG A 56 -23.70 -3.58 -1.30
N ARG A 57 -24.92 -3.11 -1.59
CA ARG A 57 -25.93 -2.85 -0.54
C ARG A 57 -26.65 -4.11 -0.10
N ASP A 58 -26.55 -5.19 -0.88
CA ASP A 58 -27.21 -6.47 -0.60
C ASP A 58 -26.22 -7.54 -0.09
N MET A 59 -25.29 -7.10 0.76
CA MET A 59 -24.38 -8.00 1.47
C MET A 59 -25.12 -8.55 2.69
N THR A 60 -25.63 -9.78 2.58
CA THR A 60 -26.29 -10.49 3.69
C THR A 60 -25.35 -10.74 4.85
N GLU A 61 -24.03 -10.86 4.60
CA GLU A 61 -22.98 -10.95 5.62
C GLU A 61 -21.78 -10.08 5.25
N ARG A 62 -21.42 -9.13 6.12
CA ARG A 62 -20.24 -8.26 5.95
C ARG A 62 -19.05 -8.88 6.67
N ASN A 63 -18.15 -9.53 5.95
CA ASN A 63 -16.97 -10.16 6.54
C ASN A 63 -15.70 -9.37 6.20
N VAL A 64 -14.79 -9.24 7.16
CA VAL A 64 -13.46 -8.66 6.94
C VAL A 64 -12.40 -9.51 7.61
N ASP A 65 -11.50 -10.10 6.81
CA ASP A 65 -10.30 -10.73 7.36
C ASP A 65 -9.22 -9.67 7.59
N PHE A 66 -8.53 -9.73 8.73
CA PHE A 66 -7.44 -8.83 9.09
C PHE A 66 -6.12 -9.59 9.24
N TYR A 67 -5.27 -9.53 8.23
CA TYR A 67 -3.95 -10.17 8.23
C TYR A 67 -2.89 -9.29 8.90
N PHE A 68 -2.21 -9.82 9.91
CA PHE A 68 -1.22 -9.07 10.69
C PHE A 68 -0.04 -9.92 11.18
N ASP A 69 1.04 -9.22 11.53
CA ASP A 69 2.21 -9.74 12.25
C ASP A 69 2.65 -8.65 13.25
N PHE A 70 3.02 -9.04 14.48
CA PHE A 70 3.48 -8.12 15.53
C PHE A 70 4.68 -7.27 15.13
N THR A 71 5.52 -7.77 14.21
CA THR A 71 6.70 -7.07 13.71
C THR A 71 6.36 -5.90 12.79
N CYS A 72 5.10 -5.73 12.36
CA CYS A 72 4.75 -4.63 11.47
C CYS A 72 4.19 -3.41 12.24
N PRO A 73 4.84 -2.23 12.15
CA PRO A 73 4.36 -1.03 12.82
C PRO A 73 3.00 -0.55 12.30
N TYR A 74 2.76 -0.67 11.00
CA TYR A 74 1.46 -0.31 10.41
C TYR A 74 0.35 -1.27 10.83
N ALA A 75 0.68 -2.54 11.09
CA ALA A 75 -0.31 -3.52 11.56
C ALA A 75 -0.71 -3.25 13.02
N TYR A 76 0.23 -2.76 13.84
CA TYR A 76 -0.09 -2.23 15.16
C TYR A 76 -1.04 -1.04 15.07
N LEU A 77 -0.75 -0.04 14.23
CA LEU A 77 -1.66 1.10 14.08
C LEU A 77 -3.07 0.63 13.64
N ALA A 78 -3.15 -0.28 12.66
CA ALA A 78 -4.41 -0.84 12.20
C ALA A 78 -5.17 -1.63 13.29
N SER A 79 -4.47 -2.41 14.13
CA SER A 79 -5.12 -3.22 15.17
C SER A 79 -5.87 -2.35 16.18
N THR A 80 -5.37 -1.15 16.50
CA THR A 80 -6.06 -0.19 17.40
C THR A 80 -7.39 0.34 16.86
N ARG A 81 -7.69 0.12 15.56
CA ARG A 81 -8.84 0.70 14.86
C ARG A 81 -9.82 -0.31 14.32
N ILE A 82 -9.36 -1.50 13.94
CA ILE A 82 -10.15 -2.44 13.14
C ILE A 82 -11.39 -2.96 13.86
N GLU A 83 -11.34 -3.23 15.16
CA GLU A 83 -12.52 -3.68 15.92
C GLU A 83 -13.59 -2.57 16.01
N ALA A 84 -13.17 -1.31 16.19
CA ALA A 84 -14.09 -0.18 16.18
C ALA A 84 -14.70 0.06 14.80
N LEU A 85 -13.92 -0.14 13.73
CA LEU A 85 -14.40 -0.10 12.35
C LEU A 85 -15.45 -1.20 12.12
N ALA A 86 -15.14 -2.45 12.46
CA ALA A 86 -16.05 -3.58 12.33
C ALA A 86 -17.37 -3.34 13.09
N ARG A 87 -17.32 -2.80 14.32
CA ARG A 87 -18.52 -2.41 15.08
C ARG A 87 -19.35 -1.34 14.38
N ARG A 88 -18.72 -0.30 13.81
CA ARG A 88 -19.45 0.78 13.10
C ARG A 88 -20.13 0.29 11.82
N THR A 89 -19.53 -0.66 11.12
CA THR A 89 -20.04 -1.19 9.85
C THR A 89 -20.94 -2.40 10.04
N GLY A 90 -20.99 -2.99 11.24
CA GLY A 90 -21.68 -4.25 11.50
C GLY A 90 -21.02 -5.45 10.81
N ALA A 91 -19.71 -5.37 10.57
CA ALA A 91 -18.96 -6.43 9.93
C ALA A 91 -18.44 -7.46 10.95
N ASN A 92 -18.44 -8.73 10.56
CA ASN A 92 -17.74 -9.80 11.27
C ASN A 92 -16.24 -9.68 10.97
N LEU A 93 -15.46 -9.43 12.01
CA LEU A 93 -14.01 -9.35 11.93
C LEU A 93 -13.40 -10.73 12.19
N THR A 94 -12.58 -11.20 11.25
CA THR A 94 -11.78 -12.43 11.39
C THR A 94 -10.30 -12.07 11.42
N PRO A 95 -9.66 -12.01 12.60
CA PRO A 95 -8.22 -11.75 12.70
C PRO A 95 -7.42 -12.96 12.19
N LYS A 96 -6.40 -12.70 11.36
CA LYS A 96 -5.55 -13.71 10.72
C LYS A 96 -4.07 -13.45 11.05
N PRO A 97 -3.54 -13.96 12.18
CA PRO A 97 -2.12 -13.88 12.47
C PRO A 97 -1.33 -14.69 11.44
N ILE A 98 -0.31 -14.07 10.85
CA ILE A 98 0.58 -14.70 9.85
C ILE A 98 2.03 -14.32 10.10
N VAL A 99 2.97 -15.09 9.50
CA VAL A 99 4.40 -14.79 9.58
C VAL A 99 4.82 -13.92 8.40
N LEU A 100 5.08 -12.64 8.63
CA LEU A 100 5.47 -11.68 7.59
C LEU A 100 6.78 -12.09 6.89
N GLY A 101 7.73 -12.65 7.65
CA GLY A 101 8.97 -13.21 7.08
C GLY A 101 8.71 -14.32 6.06
N GLY A 102 7.68 -15.15 6.30
CA GLY A 102 7.24 -16.20 5.37
C GLY A 102 6.64 -15.64 4.09
N ILE A 103 5.83 -14.58 4.18
CA ILE A 103 5.29 -13.86 3.02
C ILE A 103 6.41 -13.30 2.14
N PHE A 104 7.44 -12.71 2.75
CA PHE A 104 8.59 -12.15 2.03
C PHE A 104 9.44 -13.23 1.38
N GLN A 105 9.69 -14.34 2.09
CA GLN A 105 10.41 -15.49 1.55
C GLN A 105 9.71 -16.08 0.32
N ALA A 106 8.40 -16.33 0.41
CA ALA A 106 7.61 -16.90 -0.69
C ALA A 106 7.60 -16.01 -1.95
N ARG A 107 7.91 -14.71 -1.80
CA ARG A 107 7.93 -13.72 -2.89
C ARG A 107 9.34 -13.31 -3.31
N ASN A 108 10.38 -13.94 -2.78
CA ASN A 108 11.79 -13.58 -3.03
C ASN A 108 12.08 -12.09 -2.74
N VAL A 109 11.42 -11.52 -1.73
CA VAL A 109 11.63 -10.13 -1.28
C VAL A 109 12.49 -10.14 -0.02
N SER A 110 13.34 -9.11 0.14
CA SER A 110 14.13 -8.94 1.36
C SER A 110 13.23 -8.92 2.60
N GLN A 111 13.57 -9.75 3.59
CA GLN A 111 12.86 -9.83 4.87
C GLN A 111 13.04 -8.61 5.77
N VAL A 112 14.00 -7.73 5.45
CA VAL A 112 14.29 -6.51 6.21
C VAL A 112 14.08 -5.30 5.33
N LEU A 113 12.80 -4.95 5.11
CA LEU A 113 12.39 -3.90 4.20
C LEU A 113 13.12 -2.57 4.48
N PHE A 114 13.31 -2.20 5.75
CA PHE A 114 13.99 -0.95 6.11
C PHE A 114 15.50 -0.92 5.83
N LYS A 115 16.17 -2.08 5.73
CA LYS A 115 17.59 -2.16 5.39
C LYS A 115 17.84 -1.99 3.88
N SER A 116 16.83 -2.26 3.04
CA SER A 116 16.94 -2.03 1.58
C SER A 116 16.50 -0.64 1.15
N LEU A 117 16.03 0.23 2.07
CA LEU A 117 15.64 1.60 1.74
C LEU A 117 16.85 2.54 1.79
N GLY A 118 16.94 3.44 0.81
CA GLY A 118 17.84 4.59 0.88
C GLY A 118 17.53 5.49 2.10
N PRO A 119 18.53 6.24 2.60
CA PRO A 119 18.43 6.98 3.86
C PRO A 119 17.28 7.99 3.88
N GLN A 120 17.00 8.66 2.75
CA GLN A 120 15.91 9.63 2.65
C GLN A 120 14.54 8.98 2.81
N LYS A 121 14.32 7.82 2.18
CA LYS A 121 13.06 7.08 2.26
C LYS A 121 12.86 6.46 3.64
N LYS A 122 13.94 5.98 4.26
CA LYS A 122 13.90 5.52 5.65
C LYS A 122 13.46 6.64 6.60
N HIS A 123 14.11 7.81 6.52
CA HIS A 123 13.74 8.97 7.33
C HIS A 123 12.29 9.42 7.10
N HIS A 124 11.86 9.48 5.84
CA HIS A 124 10.47 9.81 5.52
C HIS A 124 9.48 8.83 6.15
N ASN A 125 9.69 7.52 5.98
CA ASN A 125 8.79 6.49 6.51
C ASN A 125 8.73 6.53 8.05
N GLU A 126 9.85 6.75 8.73
CA GLU A 126 9.88 6.90 10.18
C GLU A 126 9.09 8.13 10.65
N ALA A 127 9.27 9.27 9.98
CA ALA A 127 8.52 10.48 10.29
C ALA A 127 7.02 10.34 9.98
N ASP A 128 6.68 9.67 8.88
CA ASP A 128 5.29 9.46 8.47
C ASP A 128 4.53 8.56 9.43
N LEU A 129 5.14 7.46 9.84
CA LEU A 129 4.57 6.56 10.84
C LEU A 129 4.31 7.29 12.17
N ARG A 130 5.21 8.18 12.60
CA ARG A 130 4.98 9.04 13.79
C ARG A 130 3.80 9.99 13.58
N ARG A 131 3.66 10.60 12.40
CA ARG A 131 2.49 11.45 12.07
C ARG A 131 1.19 10.66 12.11
N GLN A 132 1.17 9.45 11.57
CA GLN A 132 0.00 8.58 11.59
C GLN A 132 -0.37 8.13 13.02
N ALA A 133 0.62 7.73 13.82
CA ALA A 133 0.41 7.41 15.24
C ALA A 133 -0.18 8.60 16.01
N ASN A 134 0.37 9.81 15.78
CA ASN A 134 -0.14 11.05 16.38
C ASN A 134 -1.56 11.40 15.93
N LEU A 135 -1.85 11.29 14.63
CA LEU A 135 -3.19 11.50 14.06
C LEU A 135 -4.23 10.59 14.73
N TRP A 136 -3.80 9.39 15.13
CA TRP A 136 -4.64 8.39 15.76
C TRP A 136 -4.49 8.36 17.28
N HIS A 137 -3.73 9.26 17.90
CA HIS A 137 -3.47 9.24 19.34
C HIS A 137 -3.03 7.85 19.86
N VAL A 138 -2.27 7.12 19.05
CA VAL A 138 -1.75 5.78 19.39
C VAL A 138 -0.32 5.95 19.92
N PRO A 139 -0.03 5.52 21.16
CA PRO A 139 1.32 5.55 21.68
C PRO A 139 2.22 4.63 20.86
N MET A 140 3.40 5.10 20.49
CA MET A 140 4.34 4.32 19.70
C MET A 140 5.79 4.69 19.99
N SER A 141 6.61 3.68 20.21
CA SER A 141 8.05 3.73 20.37
C SER A 141 8.68 2.59 19.58
N PHE A 142 9.76 2.87 18.86
CA PHE A 142 10.47 1.83 18.13
C PHE A 142 11.34 1.01 19.09
N PRO A 143 11.19 -0.32 19.14
CA PRO A 143 12.04 -1.14 19.98
C PRO A 143 13.49 -1.11 19.48
N ALA A 144 14.45 -1.10 20.40
CA ALA A 144 15.87 -0.98 20.08
C ALA A 144 16.39 -2.10 19.16
N GLN A 145 15.79 -3.30 19.25
CA GLN A 145 16.18 -4.50 18.49
C GLN A 145 15.18 -4.85 17.37
N HIS A 146 14.60 -3.85 16.71
CA HIS A 146 13.67 -4.08 15.59
C HIS A 146 14.39 -4.51 14.28
N PRO A 147 13.86 -5.48 13.49
CA PRO A 147 12.73 -6.37 13.78
C PRO A 147 13.13 -7.59 14.62
N GLN A 148 12.19 -8.09 15.44
CA GLN A 148 12.33 -9.32 16.23
C GLN A 148 11.57 -10.47 15.57
N LYS A 149 11.88 -11.74 15.89
CA LYS A 149 11.02 -12.86 15.46
C LYS A 149 9.74 -12.89 16.30
N SER A 150 8.58 -12.93 15.66
CA SER A 150 7.26 -12.94 16.30
C SER A 150 6.61 -14.32 16.40
N ILE A 151 7.29 -15.38 15.95
CA ILE A 151 6.69 -16.72 15.76
C ILE A 151 6.08 -17.27 17.07
N THR A 152 6.79 -17.21 18.19
CA THR A 152 6.27 -17.71 19.47
C THR A 152 5.04 -16.90 19.90
N ALA A 153 5.09 -15.57 19.81
CA ALA A 153 3.94 -14.71 20.11
C ALA A 153 2.72 -14.98 19.22
N LEU A 154 2.92 -15.20 17.91
CA LEU A 154 1.84 -15.55 16.97
C LEU A 154 1.23 -16.91 17.31
N ARG A 155 2.05 -17.91 17.64
CA ARG A 155 1.57 -19.23 18.07
C ARG A 155 0.83 -19.18 19.40
N SER A 156 1.23 -18.29 20.33
CA SER A 156 0.49 -18.09 21.58
C SER A 156 -0.96 -17.67 21.34
N LEU A 157 -1.24 -16.90 20.27
CA LEU A 157 -2.62 -16.57 19.89
C LEU A 157 -3.41 -17.82 19.47
N LEU A 158 -2.79 -18.71 18.69
CA LEU A 158 -3.43 -19.95 18.22
C LEU A 158 -3.69 -20.92 19.38
N VAL A 159 -2.73 -21.02 20.32
CA VAL A 159 -2.89 -21.84 21.54
C VAL A 159 -4.04 -21.35 22.41
N VAL A 160 -4.17 -20.04 22.60
CA VAL A 160 -5.25 -19.44 23.40
C VAL A 160 -6.61 -19.59 22.72
N GLY A 161 -6.64 -19.63 21.38
CA GLY A 161 -7.87 -19.74 20.61
C GLY A 161 -8.65 -18.43 20.55
N GLU A 162 -9.70 -18.40 19.74
CA GLU A 162 -10.56 -17.21 19.64
C GLU A 162 -11.48 -17.06 20.86
N PRO A 163 -11.72 -15.82 21.36
CA PRO A 163 -11.18 -14.56 20.86
C PRO A 163 -9.77 -14.23 21.43
N PHE A 164 -8.74 -14.21 20.57
CA PHE A 164 -7.37 -13.87 20.98
C PHE A 164 -7.00 -12.39 20.81
N MET A 165 -7.86 -11.56 20.21
CA MET A 165 -7.55 -10.13 19.98
C MET A 165 -7.13 -9.36 21.24
N PRO A 166 -7.73 -9.59 22.43
CA PRO A 166 -7.23 -8.99 23.67
C PRO A 166 -5.76 -9.33 23.95
N LEU A 167 -5.33 -10.58 23.71
CA LEU A 167 -3.93 -10.97 23.86
C LEU A 167 -3.05 -10.38 22.74
N ALA A 168 -3.56 -10.29 21.51
CA ALA A 168 -2.84 -9.66 20.41
C ALA A 168 -2.53 -8.18 20.72
N HIS A 169 -3.48 -7.44 21.33
CA HIS A 169 -3.25 -6.07 21.79
C HIS A 169 -2.15 -5.99 22.83
N ARG A 170 -2.06 -6.96 23.76
CA ARG A 170 -0.97 -7.01 24.75
C ARG A 170 0.39 -7.23 24.11
N PHE A 171 0.50 -8.12 23.12
CA PHE A 171 1.75 -8.30 22.38
C PHE A 171 2.14 -7.05 21.58
N PHE A 172 1.18 -6.42 20.91
CA PHE A 172 1.42 -5.16 20.19
C PHE A 172 1.89 -4.04 21.13
N GLU A 173 1.20 -3.81 22.24
CA GLU A 173 1.56 -2.82 23.26
C GLU A 173 2.94 -3.12 23.86
N ALA A 174 3.19 -4.38 24.22
CA ALA A 174 4.48 -4.81 24.75
C ALA A 174 5.63 -4.51 23.78
N TYR A 175 5.44 -4.78 22.49
CA TYR A 175 6.48 -4.58 21.48
C TYR A 175 6.65 -3.10 21.06
N TRP A 176 5.56 -2.41 20.73
CA TRP A 176 5.57 -1.06 20.14
C TRP A 176 5.41 0.08 21.14
N VAL A 177 5.17 -0.19 22.42
CA VAL A 177 5.09 0.85 23.45
C VAL A 177 6.15 0.60 24.53
N ARG A 178 6.21 -0.63 25.05
CA ARG A 178 7.07 -0.97 26.19
C ARG A 178 8.45 -1.49 25.80
N GLY A 179 8.67 -1.82 24.52
CA GLY A 179 9.95 -2.34 24.03
C GLY A 179 10.33 -3.72 24.59
N ILE A 180 9.34 -4.52 24.98
CA ILE A 180 9.56 -5.90 25.47
C ILE A 180 10.00 -6.79 24.31
N ASN A 181 10.97 -7.64 24.57
CA ASN A 181 11.46 -8.61 23.60
C ASN A 181 10.45 -9.75 23.41
N ILE A 182 9.88 -9.88 22.22
CA ILE A 182 8.92 -10.95 21.89
C ILE A 182 9.56 -12.13 21.14
N GLU A 183 10.87 -12.09 20.88
CA GLU A 183 11.64 -13.19 20.28
C GLU A 183 12.05 -14.25 21.31
N ASN A 184 12.14 -13.89 22.59
CA ASN A 184 12.50 -14.81 23.67
C ASN A 184 11.29 -15.21 24.52
N ASP A 185 11.40 -16.38 25.15
CA ASP A 185 10.35 -16.93 25.99
C ASP A 185 10.07 -16.07 27.23
N ASP A 186 11.06 -15.33 27.75
CA ASP A 186 10.90 -14.52 28.95
C ASP A 186 9.94 -13.35 28.74
N GLY A 187 10.08 -12.61 27.64
CA GLY A 187 9.16 -11.52 27.33
C GLY A 187 7.77 -12.04 26.95
N VAL A 188 7.68 -13.13 26.20
CA VAL A 188 6.39 -13.79 25.90
C VAL A 188 5.71 -14.27 27.18
N ARG A 189 6.46 -14.89 28.11
CA ARG A 189 5.98 -15.34 29.41
C ARG A 189 5.46 -14.19 30.24
N GLN A 190 6.20 -13.08 30.30
CA GLN A 190 5.77 -11.86 30.99
C GLN A 190 4.40 -11.39 30.46
N ILE A 191 4.27 -11.26 29.13
CA ILE A 191 3.04 -10.76 28.48
C ILE A 191 1.86 -11.70 28.77
N LEU A 192 2.07 -13.02 28.67
CA LEU A 192 1.04 -14.02 28.96
C LEU A 192 0.56 -13.97 30.41
N ARG A 193 1.49 -13.84 31.38
CA ARG A 193 1.15 -13.71 32.80
C ARG A 193 0.38 -12.42 33.09
N GLU A 194 0.82 -11.29 32.52
CA GLU A 194 0.12 -10.01 32.63
C GLU A 194 -1.28 -10.04 32.00
N ALA A 195 -1.47 -10.89 30.99
CA ALA A 195 -2.76 -11.14 30.34
C ALA A 195 -3.62 -12.20 31.05
N GLY A 196 -3.13 -12.81 32.14
CA GLY A 196 -3.88 -13.77 32.96
C GLY A 196 -3.85 -15.22 32.49
N TYR A 197 -2.94 -15.58 31.58
CA TYR A 197 -2.79 -16.96 31.10
C TYR A 197 -1.73 -17.74 31.89
N ASP A 198 -1.87 -19.07 31.92
CA ASP A 198 -0.77 -19.96 32.32
C ASP A 198 0.32 -19.92 31.23
N ALA A 199 1.28 -19.02 31.44
CA ALA A 199 2.30 -18.74 30.45
C ALA A 199 3.19 -19.95 30.13
N ASP A 200 3.48 -20.80 31.13
CA ASP A 200 4.36 -21.95 30.94
C ASP A 200 3.63 -23.06 30.17
N ALA A 201 2.34 -23.28 30.45
CA ALA A 201 1.50 -24.17 29.66
C ALA A 201 1.33 -23.69 28.21
N VAL A 202 1.08 -22.39 28.01
CA VAL A 202 0.93 -21.81 26.66
C VAL A 202 2.23 -21.93 25.87
N LEU A 203 3.36 -21.56 26.47
CA LEU A 203 4.68 -21.67 25.82
C LEU A 203 5.01 -23.10 25.42
N ALA A 204 4.74 -24.08 26.28
CA ALA A 204 4.91 -25.48 25.94
C ALA A 204 4.02 -25.88 24.74
N ALA A 205 2.76 -25.48 24.74
CA ALA A 205 1.83 -25.77 23.65
C ALA A 205 2.20 -25.09 22.32
N THR A 206 2.89 -23.95 22.32
CA THR A 206 3.41 -23.34 21.07
C THR A 206 4.42 -24.23 20.34
N GLN A 207 4.97 -25.25 21.02
CA GLN A 207 5.89 -26.21 20.42
C GLN A 207 5.19 -27.41 19.76
N ASN A 208 3.88 -27.58 19.99
CA ASN A 208 3.07 -28.63 19.38
C ASN A 208 3.15 -28.55 17.83
N PRO A 209 3.50 -29.64 17.13
CA PRO A 209 3.49 -29.71 15.66
C PRO A 209 2.19 -29.19 15.02
N GLU A 210 1.02 -29.42 15.63
CA GLU A 210 -0.27 -28.97 15.10
C GLU A 210 -0.35 -27.44 15.04
N ILE A 211 0.01 -26.75 16.12
CA ILE A 211 0.06 -25.27 16.19
C ILE A 211 1.11 -24.70 15.23
N LYS A 212 2.25 -25.39 15.09
CA LYS A 212 3.30 -24.99 14.14
C LYS A 212 2.79 -25.07 12.69
N ASN A 213 2.09 -26.15 12.36
CA ASN A 213 1.51 -26.38 11.04
C ASN A 213 0.38 -25.40 10.75
N GLU A 214 -0.51 -25.15 11.72
CA GLU A 214 -1.61 -24.21 11.55
C GLU A 214 -1.10 -22.79 11.22
N LEU A 215 -0.09 -22.28 11.94
CA LEU A 215 0.48 -20.96 11.62
C LEU A 215 1.13 -20.92 10.23
N ARG A 216 1.76 -22.02 9.82
CA ARG A 216 2.34 -22.15 8.48
C ARG A 216 1.25 -22.15 7.42
N GLU A 217 0.20 -22.94 7.59
CA GLU A 217 -0.94 -23.03 6.67
C GLU A 217 -1.65 -21.69 6.52
N ARG A 218 -1.94 -20.98 7.63
CA ARG A 218 -2.48 -19.61 7.57
C ARG A 218 -1.60 -18.65 6.77
N THR A 219 -0.28 -18.79 6.88
CA THR A 219 0.68 -17.98 6.11
C THR A 219 0.67 -18.37 4.63
N ASP A 220 0.65 -19.66 4.31
CA ASP A 220 0.61 -20.21 2.94
C ASP A 220 -0.71 -19.84 2.22
N GLU A 221 -1.84 -19.87 2.94
CA GLU A 221 -3.14 -19.39 2.47
C GLU A 221 -3.08 -17.89 2.12
N ALA A 222 -2.50 -17.07 3.00
CA ALA A 222 -2.33 -15.64 2.74
C ALA A 222 -1.43 -15.39 1.51
N VAL A 223 -0.34 -16.17 1.34
CA VAL A 223 0.49 -16.11 0.13
C VAL A 223 -0.35 -16.37 -1.11
N THR A 224 -1.13 -17.46 -1.10
CA THR A 224 -1.98 -17.92 -2.20
C THR A 224 -3.06 -16.89 -2.56
N LEU A 225 -3.66 -16.25 -1.56
CA LEU A 225 -4.63 -15.18 -1.74
C LEU A 225 -4.04 -13.91 -2.38
N GLY A 226 -2.72 -13.78 -2.41
CA GLY A 226 -2.04 -12.61 -2.97
C GLY A 226 -1.55 -11.60 -1.93
N VAL A 227 -1.66 -11.90 -0.62
CA VAL A 227 -1.15 -11.04 0.46
C VAL A 227 0.36 -10.94 0.37
N PHE A 228 0.90 -9.76 0.08
CA PHE A 228 2.34 -9.50 -0.06
C PHE A 228 2.95 -8.66 1.08
N GLY A 229 2.13 -8.30 2.06
CA GLY A 229 2.53 -7.52 3.23
C GLY A 229 1.37 -7.38 4.21
N VAL A 230 1.64 -6.76 5.36
CA VAL A 230 0.63 -6.49 6.40
C VAL A 230 0.71 -5.02 6.84
N PRO A 231 -0.38 -4.43 7.38
CA PRO A 231 -1.71 -5.03 7.49
C PRO A 231 -2.34 -5.20 6.11
N THR A 232 -3.07 -6.29 5.92
CA THR A 232 -3.92 -6.48 4.75
C THR A 232 -5.31 -6.84 5.22
N PHE A 233 -6.32 -6.21 4.61
CA PHE A 233 -7.73 -6.51 4.83
C PHE A 233 -8.27 -7.22 3.60
N HIS A 234 -9.06 -8.26 3.81
CA HIS A 234 -9.72 -8.99 2.73
C HIS A 234 -11.24 -8.91 2.92
N ILE A 235 -11.93 -8.43 1.89
CA ILE A 235 -13.39 -8.30 1.85
C ILE A 235 -13.83 -8.84 0.48
N ASP A 236 -14.55 -9.95 0.48
CA ASP A 236 -15.18 -10.54 -0.72
C ASP A 236 -14.26 -10.64 -1.96
N GLY A 237 -13.08 -11.22 -1.80
CA GLY A 237 -12.08 -11.37 -2.87
C GLY A 237 -11.25 -10.12 -3.14
N LEU A 238 -11.54 -8.99 -2.48
CA LEU A 238 -10.76 -7.75 -2.60
C LEU A 238 -9.78 -7.62 -1.45
N LEU A 239 -8.50 -7.41 -1.79
CA LEU A 239 -7.48 -7.02 -0.83
C LEU A 239 -7.38 -5.50 -0.71
N PHE A 240 -7.12 -5.00 0.50
CA PHE A 240 -6.75 -3.63 0.82
C PHE A 240 -5.48 -3.70 1.69
N TRP A 241 -4.37 -3.18 1.17
CA TRP A 241 -3.08 -3.26 1.85
C TRP A 241 -2.69 -1.90 2.43
N GLY A 242 -2.33 -1.90 3.72
CA GLY A 242 -1.91 -0.72 4.46
C GLY A 242 -2.99 -0.15 5.38
N GLN A 243 -2.56 0.42 6.50
CA GLN A 243 -3.46 1.11 7.44
C GLN A 243 -4.09 2.38 6.82
N ASP A 244 -3.44 2.94 5.79
CA ASP A 244 -3.87 4.09 5.00
C ASP A 244 -4.93 3.72 3.94
N ARG A 245 -5.48 2.51 4.03
CA ARG A 245 -6.63 2.05 3.25
C ARG A 245 -7.84 1.70 4.11
N MET A 246 -7.79 1.93 5.43
CA MET A 246 -8.91 1.61 6.32
C MET A 246 -10.18 2.41 6.02
N ASP A 247 -10.05 3.61 5.45
CA ASP A 247 -11.18 4.37 4.91
C ASP A 247 -11.84 3.63 3.73
N TYR A 248 -11.06 3.02 2.84
CA TYR A 248 -11.59 2.17 1.76
C TYR A 248 -12.23 0.88 2.29
N VAL A 249 -11.63 0.26 3.31
CA VAL A 249 -12.20 -0.91 4.02
C VAL A 249 -13.57 -0.57 4.60
N GLU A 250 -13.69 0.55 5.33
CA GLU A 250 -14.96 0.99 5.91
C GLU A 250 -16.03 1.22 4.84
N ARG A 251 -15.67 1.83 3.70
CA ARG A 251 -16.60 2.03 2.56
C ARG A 251 -17.03 0.72 1.92
N SER A 252 -16.10 -0.22 1.73
CA SER A 252 -16.41 -1.53 1.16
C SER A 252 -17.35 -2.35 2.05
N LEU A 253 -17.39 -2.07 3.35
CA LEU A 253 -18.35 -2.64 4.30
C LEU A 253 -19.65 -1.83 4.42
N GLY A 254 -19.89 -0.87 3.52
CA GLY A 254 -21.09 -0.03 3.49
C GLY A 254 -21.06 1.16 4.46
N GLY A 255 -19.92 1.42 5.11
CA GLY A 255 -19.72 2.60 5.94
C GLY A 255 -19.59 3.88 5.12
N THR A 256 -19.93 5.01 5.73
CA THR A 256 -19.72 6.33 5.13
C THR A 256 -18.40 6.91 5.59
N THR A 257 -17.48 7.19 4.67
CA THR A 257 -16.33 8.06 4.96
C THR A 257 -16.72 9.52 4.80
N LYS A 258 -16.09 10.39 5.59
CA LYS A 258 -16.26 11.84 5.43
C LYS A 258 -15.80 12.24 4.02
N PRO A 259 -16.57 13.06 3.28
CA PRO A 259 -16.09 13.64 2.05
C PRO A 259 -14.84 14.49 2.31
N LEU A 260 -14.05 14.72 1.26
CA LEU A 260 -12.96 15.68 1.33
C LEU A 260 -13.52 17.06 1.76
N PRO A 261 -12.84 17.76 2.68
CA PRO A 261 -13.25 19.12 3.04
C PRO A 261 -13.14 20.03 1.81
N PRO A 262 -13.98 21.09 1.73
CA PRO A 262 -13.81 22.10 0.69
C PRO A 262 -12.44 22.80 0.84
N PRO A 263 -11.92 23.40 -0.25
CA PRO A 263 -10.70 24.20 -0.18
C PRO A 263 -10.77 25.27 0.91
N PRO A 264 -9.67 25.54 1.64
CA PRO A 264 -9.61 26.69 2.52
C PRO A 264 -9.73 27.98 1.70
N GLU A 265 -10.40 28.99 2.27
CA GLU A 265 -10.48 30.34 1.67
C GLU A 265 -9.14 31.09 1.79
N SER A 266 -8.30 30.72 2.76
CA SER A 266 -7.00 31.36 3.02
C SER A 266 -5.88 30.77 2.16
N THR A 267 -4.96 31.63 1.72
CA THR A 267 -3.70 31.28 1.06
C THR A 267 -2.48 31.39 1.98
N GLU A 268 -2.68 31.63 3.28
CA GLU A 268 -1.57 31.92 4.21
C GLU A 268 -0.61 30.73 4.37
N THR A 269 -1.14 29.49 4.26
CA THR A 269 -0.31 28.28 4.35
C THR A 269 -0.02 27.73 2.96
N ARG A 270 1.20 27.93 2.49
CA ARG A 270 1.67 27.41 1.20
C ARG A 270 2.08 25.94 1.31
N ILE A 271 1.57 25.09 0.41
CA ILE A 271 1.90 23.65 0.35
C ILE A 271 2.52 23.32 -1.00
N ASP A 272 3.80 22.93 -1.00
CA ASP A 272 4.48 22.49 -2.22
C ASP A 272 4.03 21.07 -2.63
N PHE A 273 3.50 20.92 -3.85
CA PHE A 273 3.12 19.64 -4.44
C PHE A 273 4.11 19.23 -5.54
N TYR A 274 4.95 18.24 -5.26
CA TYR A 274 5.94 17.72 -6.21
C TYR A 274 5.33 16.67 -7.12
N PHE A 275 5.48 16.83 -8.44
CA PHE A 275 4.89 15.91 -9.41
C PHE A 275 5.74 15.68 -10.66
N ASP A 276 5.52 14.51 -11.27
CA ASP A 276 5.97 14.17 -12.62
C ASP A 276 4.80 13.49 -13.34
N PHE A 277 4.55 13.85 -14.61
CA PHE A 277 3.49 13.27 -15.44
C PHE A 277 3.64 11.74 -15.67
N SER A 278 4.80 11.17 -15.34
CA SER A 278 5.08 9.74 -15.45
C SER A 278 4.52 8.95 -14.27
N SER A 279 4.11 9.63 -13.20
CA SER A 279 3.57 9.00 -12.01
C SER A 279 2.03 9.00 -12.04
N PRO A 280 1.36 7.84 -12.18
CA PRO A 280 -0.10 7.76 -12.12
C PRO A 280 -0.65 8.23 -10.76
N PHE A 281 0.11 7.97 -9.69
CA PHE A 281 -0.24 8.43 -8.34
C PHE A 281 -0.08 9.95 -8.18
N SER A 282 0.86 10.58 -8.89
CA SER A 282 0.98 12.04 -8.89
C SER A 282 -0.19 12.71 -9.60
N TYR A 283 -0.75 12.10 -10.65
CA TYR A 283 -1.97 12.59 -11.29
C TYR A 283 -3.18 12.55 -10.34
N ILE A 284 -3.41 11.40 -9.70
CA ILE A 284 -4.50 11.25 -8.71
C ILE A 284 -4.29 12.21 -7.53
N GLY A 285 -3.05 12.30 -7.03
CA GLY A 285 -2.68 13.19 -5.94
C GLY A 285 -2.85 14.66 -6.29
N ALA A 286 -2.50 15.08 -7.51
CA ALA A 286 -2.64 16.46 -7.96
C ALA A 286 -4.11 16.88 -7.98
N ALA A 287 -4.98 16.04 -8.55
CA ALA A 287 -6.42 16.32 -8.60
C ALA A 287 -7.02 16.46 -7.19
N ARG A 288 -6.62 15.60 -6.26
CA ARG A 288 -7.04 15.70 -4.85
C ARG A 288 -6.47 16.95 -4.17
N ALA A 289 -5.21 17.28 -4.42
CA ALA A 289 -4.59 18.48 -3.87
C ALA A 289 -5.31 19.73 -4.35
N GLU A 290 -5.62 19.84 -5.65
CA GLU A 290 -6.40 20.94 -6.21
C GLU A 290 -7.78 21.05 -5.54
N ALA A 291 -8.48 19.92 -5.36
CA ALA A 291 -9.79 19.89 -4.72
C ALA A 291 -9.80 20.21 -3.22
N ILE A 292 -8.71 19.93 -2.48
CA ILE A 292 -8.64 20.11 -1.02
C ILE A 292 -7.95 21.42 -0.62
N LEU A 293 -6.98 21.87 -1.41
CA LEU A 293 -6.08 22.96 -1.04
C LEU A 293 -6.27 24.19 -1.92
N GLY A 294 -6.87 24.03 -3.12
CA GLY A 294 -7.15 25.11 -4.06
C GLY A 294 -5.95 26.04 -4.24
N PRO A 295 -6.09 27.35 -3.91
CA PRO A 295 -5.04 28.34 -4.14
C PRO A 295 -3.80 28.17 -3.25
N SER A 296 -3.87 27.34 -2.20
CA SER A 296 -2.74 27.05 -1.30
C SER A 296 -1.70 26.10 -1.92
N VAL A 297 -2.03 25.41 -3.02
CA VAL A 297 -1.09 24.50 -3.69
C VAL A 297 -0.06 25.27 -4.49
N HIS A 298 1.20 24.90 -4.29
CA HIS A 298 2.30 25.35 -5.11
C HIS A 298 2.88 24.19 -5.92
N TRP A 299 2.63 24.20 -7.22
CA TRP A 299 3.00 23.11 -8.13
C TRP A 299 4.51 23.08 -8.39
N ARG A 300 5.16 21.96 -8.06
CA ARG A 300 6.61 21.73 -8.23
C ARG A 300 6.85 20.59 -9.21
N PRO A 301 6.84 20.84 -10.53
CA PRO A 301 7.22 19.83 -11.50
C PRO A 301 8.69 19.44 -11.30
N PHE A 302 8.98 18.14 -11.30
CA PHE A 302 10.35 17.63 -11.26
C PHE A 302 10.48 16.39 -12.15
N LEU A 303 11.71 16.08 -12.56
CA LEU A 303 12.00 14.92 -13.38
C LEU A 303 12.26 13.69 -12.50
N LEU A 304 11.24 12.86 -12.31
CA LEU A 304 11.27 11.67 -11.47
C LEU A 304 12.30 10.64 -11.94
N GLY A 305 12.38 10.38 -13.25
CA GLY A 305 13.40 9.49 -13.81
C GLY A 305 14.83 10.00 -13.56
N GLY A 306 15.03 11.33 -13.54
CA GLY A 306 16.28 11.97 -13.17
C GLY A 306 16.63 11.74 -11.70
N LEU A 307 15.64 11.89 -10.81
CA LEU A 307 15.78 11.57 -9.40
C LEU A 307 16.17 10.11 -9.20
N PHE A 308 15.42 9.15 -9.76
CA PHE A 308 15.72 7.71 -9.63
C PHE A 308 17.15 7.37 -10.05
N LYS A 309 17.58 7.89 -11.21
CA LYS A 309 18.97 7.72 -11.66
C LYS A 309 19.98 8.28 -10.65
N SER A 310 19.72 9.45 -10.08
CA SER A 310 20.65 10.09 -9.12
C SER A 310 20.79 9.33 -7.79
N ILE A 311 19.75 8.60 -7.38
CA ILE A 311 19.74 7.83 -6.12
C ILE A 311 19.90 6.32 -6.34
N GLY A 312 20.21 5.89 -7.57
CA GLY A 312 20.42 4.48 -7.92
C GLY A 312 19.17 3.60 -7.81
N THR A 313 17.97 4.19 -7.86
CA THR A 313 16.70 3.47 -7.90
C THR A 313 16.36 3.11 -9.34
N ALA A 314 15.72 1.96 -9.59
CA ALA A 314 15.23 1.63 -10.92
C ALA A 314 14.30 2.70 -11.48
N ILE A 315 14.35 2.87 -12.80
CA ILE A 315 13.55 3.87 -13.54
C ILE A 315 12.05 3.64 -13.32
N VAL A 316 11.63 2.38 -13.13
CA VAL A 316 10.26 2.03 -12.75
C VAL A 316 10.29 1.05 -11.57
N PRO A 317 10.26 1.56 -10.32
CA PRO A 317 10.35 0.72 -9.12
C PRO A 317 9.23 -0.33 -9.00
N LEU A 318 8.10 -0.09 -9.67
CA LEU A 318 6.97 -1.01 -9.71
C LEU A 318 7.39 -2.38 -10.28
N PHE A 319 8.21 -2.40 -11.34
CA PHE A 319 8.59 -3.64 -12.02
C PHE A 319 9.58 -4.50 -11.22
N GLU A 320 10.21 -3.95 -10.18
CA GLU A 320 11.05 -4.69 -9.24
C GLU A 320 10.27 -5.30 -8.07
N GLN A 321 8.98 -4.99 -7.95
CA GLN A 321 8.14 -5.56 -6.90
C GLN A 321 7.65 -6.97 -7.27
N SER A 322 7.19 -7.73 -6.28
CA SER A 322 6.52 -9.01 -6.53
C SER A 322 5.27 -8.83 -7.41
N GLN A 323 4.92 -9.85 -8.21
CA GLN A 323 3.77 -9.81 -9.11
C GLN A 323 2.46 -9.42 -8.37
N ALA A 324 2.23 -10.00 -7.19
CA ALA A 324 1.06 -9.69 -6.38
C ALA A 324 0.99 -8.20 -5.99
N LYS A 325 2.12 -7.59 -5.63
CA LYS A 325 2.20 -6.16 -5.30
C LYS A 325 2.01 -5.29 -6.55
N GLN A 326 2.54 -5.70 -7.69
CA GLN A 326 2.31 -5.00 -8.96
C GLN A 326 0.83 -4.97 -9.31
N GLN A 327 0.15 -6.13 -9.29
CA GLN A 327 -1.28 -6.23 -9.55
C GLN A 327 -2.11 -5.38 -8.59
N TYR A 328 -1.80 -5.46 -7.28
CA TYR A 328 -2.47 -4.64 -6.28
C TYR A 328 -2.33 -3.15 -6.56
N LEU A 329 -1.12 -2.65 -6.85
CA LEU A 329 -0.90 -1.21 -7.06
C LEU A 329 -1.65 -0.67 -8.29
N LEU A 330 -1.83 -1.49 -9.33
CA LEU A 330 -2.63 -1.12 -10.51
C LEU A 330 -4.12 -0.99 -10.16
N ILE A 331 -4.65 -1.94 -9.38
CA ILE A 331 -6.04 -1.93 -8.90
C ILE A 331 -6.27 -0.79 -7.90
N ASP A 332 -5.33 -0.58 -6.96
CA ASP A 332 -5.39 0.48 -5.95
C ASP A 332 -5.42 1.87 -6.59
N ALA A 333 -4.61 2.11 -7.62
CA ALA A 333 -4.64 3.38 -8.36
C ALA A 333 -6.03 3.64 -8.99
N GLN A 334 -6.62 2.62 -9.62
CA GLN A 334 -7.97 2.71 -10.19
C GLN A 334 -9.02 3.02 -9.11
N ARG A 335 -8.99 2.30 -7.98
CA ARG A 335 -9.89 2.53 -6.84
C ARG A 335 -9.76 3.93 -6.26
N GLN A 336 -8.54 4.44 -6.14
CA GLN A 336 -8.30 5.80 -5.64
C GLN A 336 -8.82 6.86 -6.61
N ALA A 337 -8.64 6.67 -7.91
CA ALA A 337 -9.17 7.57 -8.93
C ALA A 337 -10.71 7.60 -8.90
N GLU A 338 -11.37 6.44 -8.87
CA GLU A 338 -12.83 6.35 -8.76
C GLU A 338 -13.36 6.98 -7.47
N HIS A 339 -12.69 6.73 -6.35
CA HIS A 339 -13.06 7.33 -5.07
C HIS A 339 -13.00 8.86 -5.10
N ALA A 340 -11.93 9.39 -5.70
CA ALA A 340 -11.76 10.82 -5.90
C ALA A 340 -12.60 11.36 -7.08
N ARG A 341 -13.34 10.50 -7.81
CA ARG A 341 -14.13 10.83 -9.01
C ARG A 341 -13.29 11.50 -10.11
N ILE A 342 -12.06 11.02 -10.28
CA ILE A 342 -11.12 11.50 -11.28
C ILE A 342 -11.16 10.54 -12.47
N PRO A 343 -11.35 11.04 -13.71
CA PRO A 343 -11.17 10.21 -14.90
C PRO A 343 -9.72 9.68 -14.93
N PHE A 344 -9.55 8.37 -14.90
CA PHE A 344 -8.23 7.77 -14.90
C PHE A 344 -8.15 6.63 -15.91
N ARG A 345 -7.11 6.67 -16.73
CA ARG A 345 -6.78 5.62 -17.69
C ARG A 345 -5.27 5.43 -17.71
N TRP A 346 -4.84 4.17 -17.69
CA TRP A 346 -3.44 3.85 -17.91
C TRP A 346 -2.99 4.29 -19.31
N PRO A 347 -1.82 4.93 -19.44
CA PRO A 347 -1.31 5.30 -20.75
C PRO A 347 -0.99 4.04 -21.57
N SER A 348 -1.21 4.12 -22.89
CA SER A 348 -0.89 3.01 -23.81
C SER A 348 0.62 2.69 -23.86
N ARG A 349 1.46 3.60 -23.37
CA ARG A 349 2.90 3.43 -23.21
C ARG A 349 3.34 3.89 -21.82
N PHE A 350 4.01 3.01 -21.07
CA PHE A 350 4.52 3.30 -19.73
C PHE A 350 5.93 2.69 -19.54
N PRO A 351 6.90 3.42 -18.96
CA PRO A 351 6.83 4.83 -18.55
C PRO A 351 6.86 5.79 -19.76
N MET A 352 6.29 6.98 -19.59
CA MET A 352 6.29 8.03 -20.61
C MET A 352 7.53 8.92 -20.47
N ASN A 353 8.00 9.51 -21.58
CA ASN A 353 9.01 10.58 -21.52
C ASN A 353 8.34 11.91 -21.17
N THR A 354 8.66 12.45 -20.01
CA THR A 354 7.99 13.62 -19.44
C THR A 354 8.80 14.91 -19.51
N VAL A 355 9.98 14.90 -20.12
CA VAL A 355 10.85 16.09 -20.18
C VAL A 355 10.15 17.27 -20.87
N LEU A 356 9.51 17.03 -22.01
CA LEU A 356 8.79 18.07 -22.74
C LEU A 356 7.59 18.62 -21.93
N PRO A 357 6.62 17.81 -21.46
CA PRO A 357 5.49 18.34 -20.71
C PRO A 357 5.90 19.01 -19.39
N LEU A 358 6.95 18.54 -18.70
CA LEU A 358 7.50 19.23 -17.52
C LEU A 358 8.05 20.62 -17.84
N ARG A 359 8.77 20.76 -18.97
CA ARG A 359 9.28 22.07 -19.43
C ARG A 359 8.14 23.02 -19.81
N VAL A 360 7.10 22.50 -20.45
CA VAL A 360 5.89 23.28 -20.77
C VAL A 360 5.21 23.76 -19.49
N ALA A 361 5.05 22.90 -18.48
CA ALA A 361 4.48 23.28 -17.19
C ALA A 361 5.29 24.40 -16.51
N LEU A 362 6.62 24.29 -16.48
CA LEU A 362 7.51 25.33 -15.96
C LEU A 362 7.39 26.66 -16.72
N ALA A 363 7.35 26.60 -18.06
CA ALA A 363 7.24 27.79 -18.90
C ALA A 363 5.88 28.49 -18.76
N ALA A 364 4.81 27.74 -18.50
CA ALA A 364 3.45 28.25 -18.29
C ALA A 364 3.22 28.87 -16.90
N GLY A 365 4.27 29.20 -16.15
CA GLY A 365 4.16 29.73 -14.78
C GLY A 365 3.78 28.67 -13.74
N GLY A 366 3.84 27.38 -14.11
CA GLY A 366 3.67 26.22 -13.23
C GLY A 366 4.70 26.25 -12.12
N GLY A 367 4.33 26.92 -11.04
CA GLY A 367 5.17 27.17 -9.88
C GLY A 367 5.38 28.62 -9.51
N ASN A 368 4.64 29.65 -10.00
CA ASN A 368 4.62 30.99 -9.37
C ASN A 368 3.41 31.88 -9.77
N ASP A 369 2.60 31.51 -10.76
CA ASP A 369 1.46 32.32 -11.20
C ASP A 369 0.14 31.88 -10.53
N PRO A 370 -0.61 32.76 -9.84
CA PRO A 370 -1.95 32.48 -9.33
C PRO A 370 -2.92 31.96 -10.42
N SER A 371 -2.71 32.31 -11.70
CA SER A 371 -3.52 31.81 -12.81
C SER A 371 -3.31 30.32 -13.12
N SER A 372 -2.31 29.67 -12.51
CA SER A 372 -1.99 28.24 -12.67
C SER A 372 -2.75 27.30 -11.71
N GLN A 373 -3.68 27.83 -10.90
CA GLN A 373 -4.38 27.13 -9.81
C GLN A 373 -5.45 26.10 -10.24
N GLN A 374 -5.49 25.72 -11.52
CA GLN A 374 -6.42 24.73 -12.07
C GLN A 374 -5.69 23.80 -13.06
N LEU A 375 -4.63 23.14 -12.60
CA LEU A 375 -3.77 22.35 -13.47
C LEU A 375 -4.51 21.11 -14.00
N VAL A 376 -5.31 20.46 -13.15
CA VAL A 376 -6.03 19.24 -13.53
C VAL A 376 -7.27 19.55 -14.36
N GLN A 377 -7.98 20.65 -14.09
CA GLN A 377 -9.15 21.02 -14.89
C GLN A 377 -8.81 21.48 -16.32
N ARG A 378 -7.55 21.84 -16.59
CA ARG A 378 -7.08 22.30 -17.91
C ARG A 378 -6.43 21.20 -18.77
N ILE A 379 -6.20 20.01 -18.22
CA ILE A 379 -5.66 18.83 -18.90
C ILE A 379 -6.81 17.87 -19.18
#